data_AF-A0A367K6C2-F1
#
_entry.id   AF-A0A367K6C2-F1
#
_cell.length_a   1.000
_cell.length_b   1.000
_cell.length_c   1.000
_cell.angle_alpha   90.00
_cell.angle_beta   90.00
_cell.angle_gamma   90.00
#
_symmetry.space_group_name_H-M   'P 1'
#
loop_
_entity.id
_entity.type
_entity.pdbx_description
1 polymer ?
#
loop_
_entity_poly.entity_id
_entity_poly.type
_entity_poly.pdbx_seq_one_letter_code
_entity_poly.pdbx_strand_id
1 'polypeptide(L)'
;MLPLDPAKDYQVEILICGGGKLVRRDNPTDDTCGRINLSDKEPRWEMDTFIHKRVMPDGLIMADGNVLWVNGCQKGYAGYNNANHDPTFDPLIYQPENAHGERWQQGLANTDIARMYHSVALPLPDGRVWIAGSNSVDPPDIHAEYPTEYRVEYFYPPYLFRPRPRISHVPRVVEYDTDFDILFHFPTVDPTKLRVALMRPGFSTHSMHMSQRYVYLVHEFKGQSIRVAAPPHPNIFPPGSGYLVVVYDGVPSKGVEIFVEKNTQDLAI
;
A
#
# COMPACT_ATOMS: atom_id res chain seq x y z
N MET A 1 5.50 -6.78 1.83
CA MET A 1 5.16 -7.14 3.23
C MET A 1 3.75 -6.64 3.49
N LEU A 2 2.90 -7.47 4.09
CA LEU A 2 1.54 -7.12 4.48
C LEU A 2 1.53 -6.30 5.78
N PRO A 3 0.40 -5.67 6.16
CA PRO A 3 0.29 -4.96 7.42
C PRO A 3 0.74 -5.77 8.65
N LEU A 4 1.51 -5.16 9.54
CA LEU A 4 1.88 -5.76 10.81
C LEU A 4 0.76 -5.54 11.84
N ASP A 5 0.40 -6.58 12.57
CA ASP A 5 -0.73 -6.56 13.49
C ASP A 5 -0.33 -7.01 14.91
N PRO A 6 -0.49 -6.19 15.96
CA PRO A 6 -0.22 -6.59 17.34
C PRO A 6 -1.06 -7.78 17.79
N ALA A 7 -2.28 -7.96 17.25
CA ALA A 7 -3.11 -9.12 17.57
C ALA A 7 -2.52 -10.46 17.05
N LYS A 8 -1.59 -10.37 16.09
CA LYS A 8 -0.85 -11.50 15.52
C LYS A 8 0.63 -11.45 15.90
N ASP A 9 0.99 -10.79 17.00
CA ASP A 9 2.40 -10.63 17.43
C ASP A 9 3.32 -10.08 16.33
N TYR A 10 2.78 -9.15 15.52
CA TYR A 10 3.49 -8.53 14.39
C TYR A 10 4.11 -9.53 13.41
N GLN A 11 3.45 -10.67 13.18
CA GLN A 11 3.88 -11.67 12.19
C GLN A 11 4.22 -11.05 10.84
N VAL A 12 5.33 -11.52 10.25
CA VAL A 12 5.89 -10.93 9.02
C VAL A 12 5.45 -11.73 7.81
N GLU A 13 4.44 -11.22 7.11
CA GLU A 13 3.90 -11.86 5.92
C GLU A 13 4.36 -11.14 4.64
N ILE A 14 4.82 -11.91 3.66
CA ILE A 14 5.27 -11.43 2.36
C ILE A 14 4.33 -11.94 1.27
N LEU A 15 3.92 -11.03 0.39
CA LEU A 15 3.11 -11.30 -0.79
C LEU A 15 3.95 -10.99 -2.03
N ILE A 16 4.06 -11.95 -2.95
CA ILE A 16 4.81 -11.81 -4.21
C ILE A 16 3.91 -12.32 -5.34
N CYS A 17 3.63 -11.49 -6.35
CA CYS A 17 2.71 -11.84 -7.43
C CYS A 17 3.23 -11.33 -8.76
N GLY A 18 3.01 -12.11 -9.82
CA GLY A 18 3.38 -11.74 -11.18
C GLY A 18 4.87 -11.85 -11.48
N GLY A 19 5.32 -11.05 -12.44
CA GLY A 19 6.69 -11.11 -12.95
C GLY A 19 6.83 -12.04 -14.16
N GLY A 20 8.07 -12.34 -14.53
CA GLY A 20 8.38 -13.13 -15.72
C GLY A 20 9.68 -13.90 -15.57
N LYS A 21 9.75 -15.08 -16.20
CA LYS A 21 10.89 -16.01 -16.08
C LYS A 21 12.07 -15.62 -16.98
N LEU A 22 11.81 -15.00 -18.13
CA LEU A 22 12.81 -14.77 -19.17
C LEU A 22 12.92 -13.29 -19.54
N VAL A 23 14.14 -12.86 -19.84
CA VAL A 23 14.44 -11.54 -20.39
C VAL A 23 14.23 -11.56 -21.91
N ARG A 24 12.96 -11.61 -22.34
CA ARG A 24 12.56 -11.62 -23.76
C ARG A 24 11.27 -10.85 -23.96
N ARG A 25 11.15 -10.11 -25.06
CA ARG A 25 9.96 -9.30 -25.41
C ARG A 25 8.64 -10.07 -25.31
N ASP A 26 8.58 -11.28 -25.85
CA ASP A 26 7.35 -12.09 -25.88
C ASP A 26 7.21 -12.99 -24.65
N ASN A 27 8.02 -12.80 -23.61
CA ASN A 27 7.92 -13.60 -22.39
C ASN A 27 6.55 -13.32 -21.74
N PRO A 28 5.69 -14.33 -21.58
CA PRO A 28 4.43 -14.13 -20.90
C PRO A 28 4.67 -13.85 -19.42
N THR A 29 3.78 -13.04 -18.84
CA THR A 29 3.76 -12.86 -17.40
C THR A 29 3.22 -14.13 -16.71
N ASP A 30 3.85 -14.46 -15.58
CA ASP A 30 3.43 -15.47 -14.64
C ASP A 30 2.17 -15.03 -13.86
N ASP A 31 1.18 -15.90 -13.71
CA ASP A 31 -0.04 -15.63 -12.94
C ASP A 31 0.01 -16.15 -11.51
N THR A 32 1.18 -16.57 -11.03
CA THR A 32 1.32 -16.99 -9.64
C THR A 32 1.35 -15.80 -8.69
N CYS A 33 0.76 -16.00 -7.52
CA CYS A 33 0.86 -15.11 -6.38
C CYS A 33 1.05 -15.95 -5.13
N GLY A 34 2.13 -15.73 -4.40
CA GLY A 34 2.46 -16.46 -3.19
C GLY A 34 2.39 -15.56 -1.98
N ARG A 35 1.74 -16.03 -0.92
CA ARG A 35 1.82 -15.48 0.44
C ARG A 35 2.68 -16.41 1.30
N ILE A 36 3.61 -15.87 2.07
CA ILE A 36 4.43 -16.62 3.02
C ILE A 36 4.51 -15.86 4.34
N ASN A 37 4.30 -16.57 5.45
CA ASN A 37 4.54 -16.05 6.79
C ASN A 37 5.93 -16.44 7.26
N LEU A 38 6.83 -15.46 7.39
CA LEU A 38 8.22 -15.68 7.80
C LEU A 38 8.36 -15.92 9.31
N SER A 39 7.31 -15.65 10.09
CA SER A 39 7.28 -15.89 11.53
C SER A 39 6.92 -17.34 11.89
N ASP A 40 6.46 -18.14 10.93
CA ASP A 40 6.19 -19.56 11.15
C ASP A 40 7.50 -20.33 11.40
N LYS A 41 7.43 -21.40 12.21
CA LYS A 41 8.58 -22.29 12.45
C LYS A 41 9.07 -22.96 11.16
N GLU A 42 8.15 -23.27 10.26
CA GLU A 42 8.42 -23.81 8.92
C GLU A 42 7.62 -22.99 7.88
N PRO A 43 8.15 -21.85 7.40
CA PRO A 43 7.45 -21.01 6.44
C PRO A 43 7.10 -21.75 5.16
N ARG A 44 5.82 -21.69 4.75
CA ARG A 44 5.33 -22.30 3.50
C ARG A 44 4.59 -21.27 2.65
N TRP A 45 4.69 -21.46 1.34
CA TRP A 45 3.92 -20.66 0.39
C TRP A 45 2.47 -21.12 0.34
N GLU A 46 1.55 -20.20 0.63
CA GLU A 46 0.15 -20.30 0.26
C GLU A 46 -0.01 -19.66 -1.12
N MET A 47 -0.21 -20.50 -2.14
CA MET A 47 -0.31 -20.05 -3.54
C MET A 47 -1.73 -19.64 -3.90
N ASP A 48 -1.84 -18.62 -4.72
CA ASP A 48 -3.05 -18.05 -5.29
C ASP A 48 -2.77 -17.64 -6.76
N THR A 49 -3.83 -17.31 -7.49
CA THR A 49 -3.74 -16.83 -8.86
C THR A 49 -3.83 -15.31 -8.89
N PHE A 50 -2.82 -14.65 -9.47
CA PHE A 50 -2.86 -13.24 -9.79
C PHE A 50 -3.73 -13.02 -11.03
N ILE A 51 -5.05 -12.91 -10.82
CA ILE A 51 -6.08 -12.98 -11.86
C ILE A 51 -5.81 -12.01 -13.02
N HIS A 52 -5.31 -10.81 -12.70
CA HIS A 52 -4.86 -9.84 -13.69
C HIS A 52 -3.34 -9.71 -13.62
N LYS A 53 -2.69 -10.80 -14.04
CA LYS A 53 -1.23 -10.93 -14.05
C LYS A 53 -0.58 -9.76 -14.77
N ARG A 54 0.56 -9.35 -14.26
CA ARG A 54 1.38 -8.30 -14.86
C ARG A 54 2.85 -8.44 -14.45
N VAL A 55 3.75 -8.15 -15.38
CA VAL A 55 5.17 -7.92 -15.10
C VAL A 55 5.36 -6.43 -14.84
N MET A 56 6.30 -6.09 -13.95
CA MET A 56 6.50 -4.73 -13.43
C MET A 56 5.25 -4.11 -12.76
N PRO A 57 4.52 -4.84 -11.88
CA PRO A 57 3.44 -4.23 -11.09
C PRO A 57 3.95 -3.17 -10.12
N ASP A 58 3.07 -2.26 -9.71
CA ASP A 58 3.18 -1.61 -8.41
C ASP A 58 2.15 -2.23 -7.45
N GLY A 59 2.65 -2.82 -6.35
CA GLY A 59 1.84 -3.37 -5.25
C GLY A 59 2.03 -2.54 -3.98
N LEU A 60 1.03 -1.75 -3.59
CA LEU A 60 1.13 -0.78 -2.50
C LEU A 60 0.01 -0.92 -1.47
N ILE A 61 0.30 -0.62 -0.20
CA ILE A 61 -0.70 -0.67 0.87
C ILE A 61 -1.48 0.66 0.89
N MET A 62 -2.79 0.57 0.77
CA MET A 62 -3.72 1.69 0.86
C MET A 62 -4.01 2.08 2.31
N ALA A 63 -4.68 3.22 2.51
CA ALA A 63 -4.98 3.75 3.84
C ALA A 63 -5.92 2.86 4.69
N ASP A 64 -6.60 1.90 4.10
CA ASP A 64 -7.44 0.90 4.79
C ASP A 64 -6.67 -0.39 5.14
N GLY A 65 -5.40 -0.51 4.76
CA GLY A 65 -4.56 -1.68 4.97
C GLY A 65 -4.65 -2.75 3.86
N ASN A 66 -5.52 -2.56 2.87
CA ASN A 66 -5.58 -3.45 1.70
C ASN A 66 -4.46 -3.12 0.71
N VAL A 67 -4.11 -4.06 -0.17
CA VAL A 67 -3.03 -3.89 -1.16
C VAL A 67 -3.64 -3.60 -2.53
N LEU A 68 -3.31 -2.44 -3.11
CA LEU A 68 -3.65 -2.11 -4.49
C LEU A 68 -2.54 -2.58 -5.43
N TRP A 69 -2.94 -3.21 -6.52
CA TRP A 69 -2.10 -3.61 -7.64
C TRP A 69 -2.50 -2.80 -8.87
N VAL A 70 -1.54 -2.06 -9.41
CA VAL A 70 -1.66 -1.22 -10.62
C VAL A 70 -0.44 -1.37 -11.50
N ASN A 71 -0.46 -0.68 -12.64
CA ASN A 71 0.64 -0.62 -13.60
C ASN A 71 0.96 -1.99 -14.22
N GLY A 72 2.08 -2.07 -14.94
CA GLY A 72 2.59 -3.29 -15.56
C GLY A 72 1.92 -3.68 -16.88
N CYS A 73 2.38 -4.80 -17.41
CA CYS A 73 1.94 -5.34 -18.70
C CYS A 73 1.92 -6.87 -18.71
N GLN A 74 1.31 -7.47 -19.72
CA GLN A 74 1.12 -8.90 -19.82
C GLN A 74 2.31 -9.64 -20.42
N LYS A 75 3.20 -8.95 -21.15
CA LYS A 75 4.37 -9.55 -21.79
C LYS A 75 5.61 -8.66 -21.72
N GLY A 76 6.75 -9.35 -21.64
CA GLY A 76 8.07 -8.75 -21.75
C GLY A 76 8.85 -8.71 -20.45
N TYR A 77 9.71 -7.72 -20.33
CA TYR A 77 10.59 -7.51 -19.19
C TYR A 77 10.90 -6.01 -18.98
N ALA A 78 11.54 -5.75 -17.85
CA ALA A 78 12.15 -4.48 -17.49
C ALA A 78 13.19 -4.01 -18.52
N GLY A 79 12.82 -3.11 -19.42
CA GLY A 79 13.72 -2.60 -20.44
C GLY A 79 13.08 -1.57 -21.39
N TYR A 80 13.94 -1.00 -22.24
CA TYR A 80 13.60 0.00 -23.26
C TYR A 80 13.25 -0.67 -24.60
N ASN A 81 12.94 0.13 -25.62
CA ASN A 81 12.90 -0.29 -27.03
C ASN A 81 11.96 -1.48 -27.31
N ASN A 82 10.70 -1.35 -26.88
CA ASN A 82 9.66 -2.39 -27.06
C ASN A 82 10.00 -3.73 -26.37
N ALA A 83 10.77 -3.71 -25.29
CA ALA A 83 11.02 -4.88 -24.43
C ALA A 83 9.76 -5.45 -23.77
N ASN A 84 8.68 -4.66 -23.72
CA ASN A 84 7.41 -4.99 -23.10
C ASN A 84 6.24 -4.43 -23.91
N HIS A 85 5.10 -5.09 -23.81
CA HIS A 85 3.86 -4.79 -24.55
C HIS A 85 2.66 -5.46 -23.87
N ASP A 86 1.47 -5.22 -24.43
CA ASP A 86 0.18 -5.66 -23.90
C ASP A 86 -0.08 -5.08 -22.49
N PRO A 87 -0.30 -3.76 -22.34
CA PRO A 87 -0.48 -3.12 -21.03
C PRO A 87 -1.66 -3.72 -20.23
N THR A 88 -1.53 -3.75 -18.91
CA THR A 88 -2.63 -4.15 -18.01
C THR A 88 -3.30 -2.90 -17.45
N PHE A 89 -4.55 -2.65 -17.86
CA PHE A 89 -5.27 -1.41 -17.58
C PHE A 89 -6.14 -1.46 -16.32
N ASP A 90 -6.51 -2.65 -15.87
CA ASP A 90 -7.37 -2.84 -14.71
C ASP A 90 -6.54 -2.82 -13.40
N PRO A 91 -7.04 -2.17 -12.35
CA PRO A 91 -6.53 -2.33 -10.99
C PRO A 91 -7.10 -3.57 -10.30
N LEU A 92 -6.36 -4.09 -9.31
CA LEU A 92 -6.85 -5.09 -8.37
C LEU A 92 -6.63 -4.69 -6.92
N ILE A 93 -7.57 -5.01 -6.05
CA ILE A 93 -7.37 -4.86 -4.60
C ILE A 93 -7.28 -6.26 -3.98
N TYR A 94 -6.19 -6.50 -3.25
CA TYR A 94 -5.98 -7.68 -2.42
C TYR A 94 -6.32 -7.38 -0.96
N GLN A 95 -7.20 -8.20 -0.39
CA GLN A 95 -7.73 -8.07 0.97
C GLN A 95 -7.11 -9.15 1.86
N PRO A 96 -6.03 -8.84 2.61
CA PRO A 96 -5.21 -9.85 3.28
C PRO A 96 -5.92 -10.59 4.42
N GLU A 97 -6.98 -10.02 4.98
CA GLU A 97 -7.76 -10.61 6.09
C GLU A 97 -8.86 -11.55 5.60
N ASN A 98 -9.18 -11.56 4.30
CA ASN A 98 -10.17 -12.48 3.76
C ASN A 98 -9.62 -13.90 3.65
N ALA A 99 -10.53 -14.87 3.63
CA ALA A 99 -10.22 -16.27 3.38
C ALA A 99 -9.55 -16.46 2.01
N HIS A 100 -8.74 -17.51 1.89
CA HIS A 100 -8.17 -17.91 0.60
C HIS A 100 -9.28 -18.12 -0.43
N GLY A 101 -9.05 -17.63 -1.66
CA GLY A 101 -10.07 -17.61 -2.73
C GLY A 101 -11.00 -16.39 -2.73
N GLU A 102 -11.04 -15.60 -1.64
CA GLU A 102 -11.90 -14.40 -1.52
C GLU A 102 -11.09 -13.10 -1.35
N ARG A 103 -9.78 -13.15 -1.60
CA ARG A 103 -8.88 -12.02 -1.34
C ARG A 103 -8.87 -10.98 -2.47
N TRP A 104 -9.35 -11.32 -3.65
CA TRP A 104 -9.26 -10.45 -4.83
C TRP A 104 -10.57 -9.73 -5.12
N GLN A 105 -10.54 -8.40 -4.98
CA GLN A 105 -11.58 -7.54 -5.50
C GLN A 105 -11.24 -7.09 -6.92
N GLN A 106 -12.16 -7.39 -7.83
CA GLN A 106 -12.09 -7.09 -9.27
C GLN A 106 -13.15 -6.04 -9.65
N GLY A 107 -13.19 -5.65 -10.93
CA GLY A 107 -14.22 -4.75 -11.47
C GLY A 107 -14.04 -3.29 -11.06
N LEU A 108 -12.80 -2.88 -10.80
CA LEU A 108 -12.44 -1.49 -10.55
C LEU A 108 -12.38 -0.70 -11.87
N ALA A 109 -12.41 0.63 -11.79
CA ALA A 109 -12.32 1.47 -12.98
C ALA A 109 -10.94 1.32 -13.65
N ASN A 110 -10.94 1.04 -14.97
CA ASN A 110 -9.74 0.92 -15.76
C ASN A 110 -9.14 2.30 -16.08
N THR A 111 -7.82 2.36 -16.24
CA THR A 111 -7.13 3.49 -16.90
C THR A 111 -7.08 3.26 -18.42
N ASP A 112 -6.91 4.33 -19.20
CA ASP A 112 -6.57 4.30 -20.62
C ASP A 112 -5.08 4.60 -20.89
N ILE A 113 -4.28 4.75 -19.84
CA ILE A 113 -2.85 5.07 -19.90
C ILE A 113 -2.01 3.82 -19.64
N ALA A 114 -1.09 3.51 -20.56
CA ALA A 114 -0.17 2.38 -20.45
C ALA A 114 0.97 2.66 -19.44
N ARG A 115 0.74 2.38 -18.16
CA ARG A 115 1.73 2.50 -17.08
C ARG A 115 2.58 1.23 -16.98
N MET A 116 3.81 1.22 -17.52
CA MET A 116 4.67 0.02 -17.64
C MET A 116 6.04 0.19 -16.93
N TYR A 117 7.18 -0.12 -17.56
CA TYR A 117 8.46 -0.33 -16.85
C TYR A 117 8.92 0.79 -15.88
N HIS A 118 8.77 2.06 -16.25
CA HIS A 118 9.16 3.21 -15.42
C HIS A 118 7.94 3.93 -14.80
N SER A 119 6.80 3.26 -14.69
CA SER A 119 5.71 3.81 -13.89
C SER A 119 5.96 3.62 -12.39
N VAL A 120 5.29 4.45 -11.61
CA VAL A 120 5.31 4.43 -10.15
C VAL A 120 3.90 4.65 -9.62
N ALA A 121 3.64 4.14 -8.43
CA ALA A 121 2.43 4.47 -7.67
C ALA A 121 2.76 4.71 -6.19
N LEU A 122 2.08 5.65 -5.55
CA LEU A 122 2.25 5.94 -4.12
C LEU A 122 0.91 6.27 -3.46
N PRO A 123 0.61 5.72 -2.27
CA PRO A 123 -0.59 6.08 -1.52
C PRO A 123 -0.43 7.48 -0.89
N LEU A 124 -1.50 8.26 -0.92
CA LEU A 124 -1.54 9.63 -0.42
C LEU A 124 -2.22 9.73 0.95
N PRO A 125 -1.90 10.75 1.77
CA PRO A 125 -2.52 10.94 3.08
C PRO A 125 -4.03 11.19 3.00
N ASP A 126 -4.54 11.71 1.88
CA ASP A 126 -5.99 11.87 1.70
C ASP A 126 -6.71 10.56 1.34
N GLY A 127 -6.01 9.44 1.22
CA GLY A 127 -6.55 8.12 0.90
C GLY A 127 -6.65 7.84 -0.61
N ARG A 128 -6.22 8.75 -1.48
CA ARG A 128 -6.07 8.45 -2.91
C ARG A 128 -4.74 7.72 -3.17
N VAL A 129 -4.57 7.21 -4.37
CA VAL A 129 -3.26 6.71 -4.86
C VAL A 129 -2.84 7.55 -6.04
N TRP A 130 -1.63 8.11 -5.98
CA TRP A 130 -1.00 8.85 -7.06
C TRP A 130 -0.26 7.88 -7.97
N ILE A 131 -0.48 7.99 -9.29
CA ILE A 131 0.10 7.11 -10.31
C ILE A 131 0.74 7.98 -11.40
N ALA A 132 1.98 7.67 -11.77
CA ALA A 132 2.76 8.46 -12.72
C ALA A 132 3.78 7.62 -13.50
N GLY A 133 4.46 8.27 -14.46
CA GLY A 133 5.46 7.63 -15.31
C GLY A 133 4.84 6.72 -16.37
N SER A 134 5.68 6.11 -17.18
CA SER A 134 5.24 5.26 -18.29
C SER A 134 6.28 4.23 -18.65
N ASN A 135 6.07 3.58 -19.79
CA ASN A 135 7.15 2.91 -20.46
C ASN A 135 8.25 3.88 -20.90
N SER A 136 9.49 3.40 -20.89
CA SER A 136 10.66 4.20 -21.23
C SER A 136 10.84 4.23 -22.75
N VAL A 137 10.75 5.43 -23.34
CA VAL A 137 11.12 5.69 -24.73
C VAL A 137 12.32 6.63 -24.73
N ASP A 138 13.37 6.27 -25.47
CA ASP A 138 14.61 7.04 -25.54
C ASP A 138 14.99 7.30 -27.01
N PRO A 139 15.02 8.57 -27.48
CA PRO A 139 14.66 9.78 -26.73
C PRO A 139 13.16 9.84 -26.38
N PRO A 140 12.75 10.70 -25.41
CA PRO A 140 11.33 10.91 -25.10
C PRO A 140 10.50 11.22 -26.34
N ASP A 141 9.39 10.51 -26.49
CA ASP A 141 8.49 10.62 -27.64
C ASP A 141 7.03 10.48 -27.19
N ILE A 142 6.23 11.52 -27.41
CA ILE A 142 4.80 11.57 -27.08
C ILE A 142 3.90 10.92 -28.15
N HIS A 143 4.48 10.49 -29.28
CA HIS A 143 3.79 9.88 -30.41
C HIS A 143 4.10 8.39 -30.59
N ALA A 144 5.00 7.82 -29.78
CA ALA A 144 5.28 6.39 -29.78
C ALA A 144 4.03 5.57 -29.38
N GLU A 145 4.00 4.28 -29.72
CA GLU A 145 2.90 3.36 -29.37
C GLU A 145 2.61 3.35 -27.86
N TYR A 146 3.67 3.35 -27.07
CA TYR A 146 3.62 3.56 -25.62
C TYR A 146 4.39 4.84 -25.30
N PRO A 147 3.72 6.01 -25.35
CA PRO A 147 4.39 7.30 -25.35
C PRO A 147 5.02 7.61 -24.00
N THR A 148 5.97 8.55 -24.01
CA THR A 148 6.43 9.21 -22.79
C THR A 148 5.26 9.95 -22.14
N GLU A 149 4.87 9.52 -20.95
CA GLU A 149 3.70 10.06 -20.26
C GLU A 149 4.08 11.14 -19.25
N TYR A 150 3.55 12.34 -19.45
CA TYR A 150 3.71 13.47 -18.54
C TYR A 150 2.49 13.69 -17.65
N ARG A 151 1.37 13.03 -17.95
CA ARG A 151 0.15 13.09 -17.13
C ARG A 151 0.30 12.22 -15.89
N VAL A 152 -0.35 12.67 -14.83
CA VAL A 152 -0.51 11.96 -13.57
C VAL A 152 -1.98 11.54 -13.43
N GLU A 153 -2.21 10.39 -12.82
CA GLU A 153 -3.55 9.93 -12.45
C GLU A 153 -3.69 9.79 -10.94
N TYR A 154 -4.93 9.94 -10.47
CA TYR A 154 -5.31 9.59 -9.12
C TYR A 154 -6.30 8.45 -9.17
N PHE A 155 -5.96 7.32 -8.56
CA PHE A 155 -6.92 6.28 -8.27
C PHE A 155 -7.67 6.62 -6.98
N TYR A 156 -8.99 6.50 -7.03
CA TYR A 156 -9.90 6.74 -5.90
C TYR A 156 -10.44 5.40 -5.41
N PRO A 157 -9.87 4.83 -4.33
CA PRO A 157 -10.33 3.53 -3.82
C PRO A 157 -11.80 3.56 -3.39
N PRO A 158 -12.53 2.42 -3.44
CA PRO A 158 -13.95 2.35 -3.11
C PRO A 158 -14.33 2.96 -1.76
N TYR A 159 -13.44 2.88 -0.78
CA TYR A 159 -13.68 3.46 0.55
C TYR A 159 -13.86 4.98 0.55
N LEU A 160 -13.38 5.71 -0.46
CA LEU A 160 -13.53 7.16 -0.55
C LEU A 160 -14.95 7.61 -0.90
N PHE A 161 -15.79 6.70 -1.37
CA PHE A 161 -17.20 6.96 -1.69
C PHE A 161 -18.14 6.71 -0.50
N ARG A 162 -17.59 6.52 0.70
CA ARG A 162 -18.34 6.33 1.96
C ARG A 162 -17.99 7.43 2.96
N PRO A 163 -18.88 7.74 3.94
CA PRO A 163 -18.59 8.71 5.00
C PRO A 163 -17.32 8.35 5.78
N ARG A 164 -16.39 9.31 5.93
CA ARG A 164 -15.07 9.08 6.50
C ARG A 164 -14.96 9.55 7.96
N PRO A 165 -14.23 8.83 8.82
CA PRO A 165 -13.86 9.35 10.13
C PRO A 165 -12.93 10.55 10.02
N ARG A 166 -13.00 11.46 11.00
CA ARG A 166 -12.12 12.62 11.09
C ARG A 166 -11.30 12.58 12.38
N ILE A 167 -10.01 12.85 12.23
CA ILE A 167 -9.08 13.07 13.35
C ILE A 167 -8.81 14.57 13.42
N SER A 168 -8.83 15.14 14.62
CA SER A 168 -8.62 16.58 14.83
C SER A 168 -7.38 16.93 15.64
N HIS A 169 -6.80 15.95 16.33
CA HIS A 169 -5.57 16.10 17.09
C HIS A 169 -4.80 14.79 17.08
N VAL A 170 -3.51 14.88 16.77
CA VAL A 170 -2.50 13.84 16.92
C VAL A 170 -1.24 14.54 17.44
N PRO A 171 -0.55 14.01 18.46
CA PRO A 171 0.75 14.54 18.85
C PRO A 171 1.72 14.50 17.68
N ARG A 172 2.53 15.55 17.53
CA ARG A 172 3.49 15.64 16.41
C ARG A 172 4.56 14.54 16.49
N VAL A 173 5.02 14.24 17.71
CA VAL A 173 6.08 13.26 17.98
C VAL A 173 5.61 12.36 19.12
N VAL A 174 5.84 11.06 18.98
CA VAL A 174 5.61 10.07 20.04
C VAL A 174 6.85 9.20 20.20
N GLU A 175 7.10 8.76 21.43
CA GLU A 175 8.19 7.83 21.74
C GLU A 175 7.69 6.38 21.61
N TYR A 176 8.58 5.47 21.24
CA TYR A 176 8.27 4.03 21.27
C TYR A 176 7.80 3.59 22.66
N ASP A 177 6.91 2.59 22.70
CA ASP A 177 6.40 1.97 23.94
C ASP A 177 5.72 2.97 24.91
N THR A 178 5.11 4.02 24.35
CA THR A 178 4.32 5.00 25.10
C THR A 178 2.88 5.06 24.61
N ASP A 179 1.97 5.51 25.48
CA ASP A 179 0.58 5.79 25.12
C ASP A 179 0.38 7.27 24.81
N PHE A 180 -0.51 7.54 23.87
CA PHE A 180 -0.94 8.89 23.53
C PHE A 180 -2.41 8.93 23.13
N ASP A 181 -3.03 10.12 23.24
CA ASP A 181 -4.43 10.32 22.87
C ASP A 181 -4.56 11.04 21.52
N ILE A 182 -5.53 10.60 20.73
CA ILE A 182 -5.98 11.30 19.53
C ILE A 182 -7.46 11.70 19.66
N LEU A 183 -7.84 12.84 19.09
CA LEU A 183 -9.24 13.29 19.08
C LEU A 183 -9.95 12.81 17.82
N PHE A 184 -11.02 12.04 18.01
CA PHE A 184 -11.72 11.31 16.97
C PHE A 184 -13.18 11.76 16.84
N HIS A 185 -13.64 11.91 15.60
CA HIS A 185 -14.99 12.37 15.28
C HIS A 185 -15.65 11.43 14.27
N PHE A 186 -16.69 10.74 14.73
CA PHE A 186 -17.62 9.99 13.88
C PHE A 186 -18.97 9.82 14.60
N PRO A 187 -20.13 9.83 13.91
CA PRO A 187 -21.44 9.96 14.56
C PRO A 187 -21.79 8.85 15.54
N THR A 188 -21.57 7.59 15.15
CA THR A 188 -21.84 6.42 15.98
C THR A 188 -20.73 5.41 15.73
N VAL A 189 -20.13 4.94 16.81
CA VAL A 189 -18.90 4.16 16.76
C VAL A 189 -19.14 2.85 17.49
N ASP A 190 -19.07 1.76 16.74
CA ASP A 190 -18.82 0.44 17.29
C ASP A 190 -17.29 0.25 17.44
N PRO A 191 -16.75 0.19 18.67
CA PRO A 191 -15.30 0.05 18.88
C PRO A 191 -14.71 -1.21 18.24
N THR A 192 -15.51 -2.25 17.99
CA THR A 192 -15.03 -3.50 17.38
C THR A 192 -14.69 -3.34 15.89
N LYS A 193 -15.21 -2.28 15.24
CA LYS A 193 -14.94 -1.95 13.83
C LYS A 193 -13.83 -0.92 13.65
N LEU A 194 -13.26 -0.44 14.76
CA LEU A 194 -12.25 0.59 14.76
C LEU A 194 -10.86 -0.06 14.65
N ARG A 195 -10.02 0.50 13.78
CA ARG A 195 -8.59 0.22 13.74
C ARG A 195 -7.82 1.52 13.70
N VAL A 196 -6.67 1.55 14.35
CA VAL A 196 -5.69 2.64 14.26
C VAL A 196 -4.43 2.07 13.62
N ALA A 197 -3.83 2.81 12.70
CA ALA A 197 -2.61 2.37 12.03
C ALA A 197 -1.63 3.51 11.77
N LEU A 198 -0.34 3.16 11.73
CA LEU A 198 0.71 3.98 11.14
C LEU A 198 1.01 3.49 9.74
N MET A 199 1.05 4.42 8.79
CA MET A 199 1.33 4.18 7.40
C MET A 199 2.53 5.03 6.96
N ARG A 200 3.55 4.37 6.43
CA ARG A 200 4.67 5.01 5.71
C ARG A 200 4.59 4.57 4.25
N PRO A 201 4.25 5.47 3.32
CA PRO A 201 4.18 5.16 1.88
C PRO A 201 5.51 4.64 1.32
N GLY A 202 6.64 5.14 1.82
CA GLY A 202 7.95 4.83 1.27
C GLY A 202 8.24 5.59 -0.03
N PHE A 203 9.04 4.99 -0.90
CA PHE A 203 9.31 5.49 -2.26
C PHE A 203 9.23 4.34 -3.27
N SER A 204 8.78 4.65 -4.49
CA SER A 204 8.63 3.69 -5.59
C SER A 204 9.53 4.03 -6.78
N THR A 205 10.21 3.02 -7.31
CA THR A 205 10.86 3.07 -8.62
C THR A 205 11.03 1.66 -9.18
N HIS A 206 10.88 1.46 -10.50
CA HIS A 206 11.10 0.17 -11.16
C HIS A 206 10.35 -1.00 -10.47
N SER A 207 9.09 -0.79 -10.09
CA SER A 207 8.27 -1.75 -9.35
C SER A 207 8.78 -2.12 -7.95
N MET A 208 9.76 -1.39 -7.43
CA MET A 208 10.31 -1.57 -6.10
C MET A 208 9.74 -0.52 -5.16
N HIS A 209 9.08 -0.98 -4.10
CA HIS A 209 8.59 -0.13 -3.00
C HIS A 209 9.51 -0.27 -1.80
N MET A 210 10.34 0.73 -1.57
CA MET A 210 11.27 0.75 -0.45
C MET A 210 10.66 1.51 0.73
N SER A 211 10.93 1.03 1.94
CA SER A 211 10.47 1.65 3.19
C SER A 211 8.95 1.71 3.40
N GLN A 212 8.14 1.15 2.50
CA GLN A 212 6.70 0.98 2.72
C GLN A 212 6.47 0.19 4.02
N ARG A 213 5.65 0.74 4.92
CA ARG A 213 5.32 0.13 6.20
C ARG A 213 3.88 0.44 6.58
N TYR A 214 3.15 -0.55 7.06
CA TYR A 214 1.82 -0.36 7.62
C TYR A 214 1.72 -1.18 8.91
N VAL A 215 1.40 -0.53 10.03
CA VAL A 215 1.41 -1.13 11.36
C VAL A 215 0.11 -0.77 12.06
N TYR A 216 -0.71 -1.76 12.38
CA TYR A 216 -1.85 -1.55 13.26
C TYR A 216 -1.38 -1.29 14.69
N LEU A 217 -2.10 -0.45 15.42
CA LEU A 217 -1.77 -0.07 16.79
C LEU A 217 -2.82 -0.60 17.77
N VAL A 218 -2.34 -0.99 18.95
CA VAL A 218 -3.22 -1.25 20.10
C VAL A 218 -3.89 0.07 20.48
N HIS A 219 -5.19 0.02 20.71
CA HIS A 219 -5.96 1.21 20.98
C HIS A 219 -7.18 0.93 21.84
N GLU A 220 -7.68 1.97 22.49
CA GLU A 220 -8.88 1.94 23.32
C GLU A 220 -9.75 3.16 23.02
N PHE A 221 -10.99 2.92 22.59
CA PHE A 221 -11.94 3.98 22.32
C PHE A 221 -12.54 4.55 23.62
N LYS A 222 -12.48 5.87 23.79
CA LYS A 222 -12.96 6.61 24.97
C LYS A 222 -14.08 7.60 24.62
N GLY A 223 -14.85 7.33 23.56
CA GLY A 223 -15.95 8.17 23.10
C GLY A 223 -15.51 9.26 22.12
N GLN A 224 -14.86 10.32 22.60
CA GLN A 224 -14.36 11.41 21.74
C GLN A 224 -12.85 11.38 21.52
N SER A 225 -12.16 10.48 22.23
CA SER A 225 -10.74 10.21 22.03
C SER A 225 -10.50 8.72 21.84
N ILE A 226 -9.33 8.42 21.28
CA ILE A 226 -8.79 7.06 21.24
C ILE A 226 -7.43 7.13 21.91
N ARG A 227 -7.24 6.33 22.96
CA ARG A 227 -5.92 6.10 23.54
C ARG A 227 -5.21 5.07 22.66
N VAL A 228 -4.00 5.37 22.23
CA VAL A 228 -3.23 4.57 21.27
C VAL A 228 -1.86 4.27 21.86
N ALA A 229 -1.43 3.01 21.80
CA ALA A 229 -0.06 2.63 22.11
C ALA A 229 0.82 2.81 20.88
N ALA A 230 1.93 3.55 21.02
CA ALA A 230 2.96 3.64 20.00
C ALA A 230 3.59 2.26 19.75
N PRO A 231 4.24 2.03 18.59
CA PRO A 231 4.97 0.79 18.35
C PRO A 231 5.97 0.50 19.49
N PRO A 232 6.20 -0.78 19.84
CA PRO A 232 7.04 -1.12 20.99
C PRO A 232 8.54 -0.87 20.73
N HIS A 233 8.98 -0.91 19.47
CA HIS A 233 10.39 -0.72 19.12
C HIS A 233 10.58 -0.39 17.63
N PRO A 234 11.75 0.18 17.25
CA PRO A 234 12.04 0.61 15.87
C PRO A 234 12.01 -0.48 14.80
N ASN A 235 12.12 -1.78 15.16
CA ASN A 235 12.02 -2.85 14.17
C ASN A 235 10.59 -3.05 13.62
N ILE A 236 9.55 -2.61 14.36
CA ILE A 236 8.15 -2.65 13.87
C ILE A 236 7.88 -1.48 12.94
N PHE A 237 8.25 -0.28 13.38
CA PHE A 237 8.13 0.96 12.61
C PHE A 237 9.44 1.74 12.74
N PRO A 238 10.29 1.80 11.70
CA PRO A 238 11.57 2.49 11.79
C PRO A 238 11.40 3.97 12.13
N PRO A 239 12.38 4.62 12.80
CA PRO A 239 12.25 6.01 13.24
C PRO A 239 11.91 6.98 12.10
N GLY A 240 11.30 8.11 12.44
CA GLY A 240 10.93 9.17 11.50
C GLY A 240 9.44 9.27 11.20
N SER A 241 9.12 10.01 10.14
CA SER A 241 7.74 10.39 9.79
C SER A 241 6.90 9.23 9.25
N GLY A 242 5.60 9.35 9.46
CA GLY A 242 4.55 8.55 8.83
C GLY A 242 3.21 9.27 8.94
N TYR A 243 2.15 8.56 8.60
CA TYR A 243 0.79 9.04 8.73
C TYR A 243 0.01 8.13 9.67
N LEU A 244 -0.59 8.72 10.71
CA LEU A 244 -1.58 8.05 11.53
C LEU A 244 -2.93 8.09 10.80
N VAL A 245 -3.54 6.91 10.65
CA VAL A 245 -4.85 6.73 10.01
C VAL A 245 -5.75 5.98 10.98
N VAL A 246 -7.01 6.41 11.08
CA VAL A 246 -8.06 5.65 11.76
C VAL A 246 -8.98 5.06 10.70
N VAL A 247 -9.16 3.75 10.74
CA VAL A 247 -10.05 3.01 9.84
C VAL A 247 -11.30 2.60 10.62
N TYR A 248 -12.47 2.98 10.12
CA TYR A 248 -13.75 2.55 10.69
C TYR A 248 -14.54 1.79 9.62
N ASP A 249 -14.83 0.52 9.87
CA ASP A 249 -15.61 -0.34 8.95
C ASP A 249 -15.06 -0.33 7.50
N GLY A 250 -13.73 -0.40 7.39
CA GLY A 250 -12.97 -0.33 6.14
C GLY A 250 -12.90 1.07 5.50
N VAL A 251 -13.34 2.14 6.19
CA VAL A 251 -13.21 3.52 5.72
C VAL A 251 -12.10 4.25 6.47
N PRO A 252 -11.00 4.63 5.81
CA PRO A 252 -9.92 5.36 6.44
C PRO A 252 -10.22 6.86 6.57
N SER A 253 -9.75 7.46 7.64
CA SER A 253 -9.66 8.91 7.79
C SER A 253 -8.65 9.49 6.79
N LYS A 254 -8.59 10.82 6.71
CA LYS A 254 -7.36 11.45 6.20
C LYS A 254 -6.22 11.13 7.17
N GLY A 255 -5.07 10.73 6.64
CA GLY A 255 -3.85 10.53 7.39
C GLY A 255 -3.32 11.85 7.97
N VAL A 256 -2.91 11.81 9.22
CA VAL A 256 -2.30 12.93 9.93
C VAL A 256 -0.83 12.61 10.15
N GLU A 257 0.07 13.51 9.77
CA GLU A 257 1.50 13.31 9.94
C GLU A 257 1.87 13.17 11.42
N ILE A 258 2.74 12.20 11.70
CA ILE A 258 3.28 11.91 13.03
C ILE A 258 4.72 11.40 12.88
N PHE A 259 5.56 11.70 13.86
CA PHE A 259 6.90 11.16 13.99
C PHE A 259 6.94 10.14 15.12
N VAL A 260 7.56 8.99 14.88
CA VAL A 260 7.85 8.00 15.92
C VAL A 260 9.35 7.97 16.11
N GLU A 261 9.80 8.30 17.32
CA GLU A 261 11.22 8.47 17.64
C GLU A 261 11.61 7.71 18.90
N LYS A 262 12.92 7.57 19.14
CA LYS A 262 13.43 7.03 20.40
C LYS A 262 13.34 8.05 21.51
N ASN A 263 13.54 9.32 21.19
CA ASN A 263 13.42 10.44 22.11
C ASN A 263 12.70 11.59 21.41
N THR A 264 11.72 12.20 22.07
CA THR A 264 11.00 13.38 21.57
C THR A 264 11.90 14.58 21.23
N GLN A 265 13.12 14.63 21.76
CA GLN A 265 14.13 15.64 21.46
C GLN A 265 14.93 15.37 20.18
N ASP A 266 14.82 14.18 19.56
CA ASP A 266 15.58 13.83 18.34
C ASP A 266 15.25 14.76 17.15
N LEU A 267 14.13 15.50 17.23
CA LEU A 267 13.67 16.45 16.22
C LEU A 267 13.71 17.92 16.70
N ALA A 268 14.34 18.20 17.84
CA ALA A 268 14.60 19.55 18.27
C ALA A 268 15.69 20.15 17.37
N ILE A 269 15.32 21.15 16.57
CA ILE A 269 16.24 21.98 15.77
C ILE A 269 16.76 23.10 16.66
#